data_AF-A0A381U450-F1
#
_entry.id   AF-A0A381U450-F1
#
_cell.length_a   1.000
_cell.length_b   1.000
_cell.length_c   1.000
_cell.angle_alpha   90.00
_cell.angle_beta   90.00
_cell.angle_gamma   90.00
#
_symmetry.space_group_name_H-M   'P 1'
#
loop_
_entity.id
_entity.type
_entity.pdbx_description
1 polymer ?
#
loop_
_entity_poly.entity_id
_entity_poly.type
_entity_poly.pdbx_seq_one_letter_code
_entity_poly.pdbx_strand_id
1 'polypeptide(L)'
;MPGWALNALTDALLKKEFDECREKQIPHRLMEAHGLEHVVPFKHEEMDHWRDSTHHGLSTRFKSTNIILHGGVDDIWWDTRTENVIVVDYKSQAADKQVTTKNYLVPIYRKGYAEQIDFYAYLLQEMGFDVSDVAYFLVCNADRQAPGFNGKLTFHETLVPYPWSSDWIEPAVEEMIRTLNSTQVPDSNRSCENCAYARQRGDSTD
;
A
#
# COMPACT_ATOMS: atom_id res chain seq x y z
N MET A 1 7.32 17.73 -9.99
CA MET A 1 5.84 17.71 -10.02
C MET A 1 5.35 18.16 -8.64
N PRO A 2 4.30 18.99 -8.53
CA PRO A 2 3.70 19.28 -7.23
C PRO A 2 3.20 17.98 -6.59
N GLY A 3 3.31 17.86 -5.26
CA GLY A 3 2.88 16.67 -4.52
C GLY A 3 1.37 16.46 -4.54
N TRP A 4 0.93 15.24 -4.21
CA TRP A 4 -0.47 14.84 -4.16
C TRP A 4 -1.17 15.29 -2.86
N ALA A 5 -1.22 16.61 -2.62
CA ALA A 5 -1.62 17.18 -1.33
C ALA A 5 -3.04 16.79 -0.85
N LEU A 6 -4.01 16.68 -1.77
CA LEU A 6 -5.37 16.24 -1.41
C LEU A 6 -5.43 14.76 -1.04
N ASN A 7 -4.65 13.92 -1.73
CA ASN A 7 -4.55 12.50 -1.41
C ASN A 7 -3.90 12.30 -0.05
N ALA A 8 -2.79 13.01 0.22
CA ALA A 8 -2.11 13.00 1.51
C ALA A 8 -3.00 13.52 2.65
N LEU A 9 -3.81 14.56 2.41
CA LEU A 9 -4.77 15.03 3.41
C LEU A 9 -5.87 14.00 3.69
N THR A 10 -6.37 13.32 2.65
CA THR A 10 -7.38 12.25 2.82
C THR A 10 -6.84 11.14 3.69
N ASP A 11 -5.62 10.68 3.40
CA ASP A 11 -4.89 9.69 4.18
C ASP A 11 -4.69 10.13 5.65
N ALA A 12 -4.21 11.35 5.88
CA ALA A 12 -4.00 11.87 7.22
C ALA A 12 -5.29 12.00 8.04
N LEU A 13 -6.43 12.28 7.39
CA LEU A 13 -7.74 12.34 8.05
C LEU A 13 -8.28 10.95 8.37
N LEU A 14 -8.10 9.97 7.48
CA LEU A 14 -8.40 8.57 7.77
C LEU A 14 -7.59 8.09 8.96
N LYS A 15 -6.27 8.33 8.98
CA LYS A 15 -5.40 7.94 10.10
C LYS A 15 -5.93 8.49 11.44
N LYS A 16 -6.36 9.75 11.50
CA LYS A 16 -7.00 10.31 12.71
C LYS A 16 -8.30 9.59 13.11
N GLU A 17 -9.17 9.30 12.15
CA GLU A 17 -10.43 8.58 12.39
C GLU A 17 -10.17 7.17 12.96
N PHE A 18 -9.18 6.47 12.39
CA PHE A 18 -8.76 5.15 12.84
C PHE A 18 -7.96 5.20 14.16
N ASP A 19 -7.20 6.26 14.44
CA ASP A 19 -6.49 6.48 15.71
C ASP A 19 -7.48 6.60 16.88
N GLU A 20 -8.60 7.31 16.70
CA GLU A 20 -9.65 7.39 17.72
C GLU A 20 -10.24 6.00 18.04
N CYS A 21 -10.42 5.17 17.03
CA CYS A 21 -10.91 3.80 17.18
C CYS A 21 -9.84 2.89 17.81
N ARG A 22 -8.57 3.05 17.42
CA ARG A 22 -7.41 2.34 17.98
C ARG A 22 -7.28 2.58 19.48
N GLU A 23 -7.39 3.83 19.92
CA GLU A 23 -7.24 4.16 21.34
C GLU A 23 -8.34 3.53 22.19
N LYS A 24 -9.57 3.53 21.67
CA LYS A 24 -10.74 2.94 22.32
C LYS A 24 -10.82 1.42 22.15
N GLN A 25 -10.02 0.85 21.25
CA GLN A 25 -10.10 -0.56 20.82
C GLN A 25 -11.52 -0.97 20.41
N ILE A 26 -12.10 -0.18 19.51
CA ILE A 26 -13.43 -0.42 18.92
C ILE A 26 -13.34 -0.53 17.39
N PRO A 27 -14.28 -1.25 16.75
CA PRO A 27 -14.35 -1.27 15.29
C PRO A 27 -14.67 0.12 14.75
N HIS A 28 -14.13 0.41 13.57
CA HIS A 28 -14.47 1.60 12.81
C HIS A 28 -15.86 1.43 12.16
N ARG A 29 -16.59 2.53 11.89
CA ARG A 29 -17.92 2.49 11.23
C ARG A 29 -17.92 1.70 9.91
N LEU A 30 -16.81 1.73 9.17
CA LEU A 30 -16.67 0.99 7.91
C LEU A 30 -16.48 -0.51 8.15
N MET A 31 -15.84 -0.91 9.25
CA MET A 31 -15.71 -2.32 9.62
C MET A 31 -17.09 -2.90 9.97
N GLU A 32 -17.86 -2.21 10.81
CA GLU A 32 -19.22 -2.63 11.19
C GLU A 32 -20.14 -2.76 9.98
N ALA A 33 -20.12 -1.78 9.07
CA ALA A 33 -20.92 -1.80 7.85
C ALA A 33 -20.59 -2.99 6.92
N HIS A 34 -19.45 -3.66 7.11
CA HIS A 34 -19.00 -4.81 6.33
C HIS A 34 -18.98 -6.12 7.15
N GLY A 35 -19.59 -6.16 8.34
CA GLY A 35 -19.63 -7.37 9.18
C GLY A 35 -18.28 -7.74 9.80
N LEU A 36 -17.42 -6.74 10.01
CA LEU A 36 -16.11 -6.85 10.63
C LEU A 36 -16.10 -6.28 12.07
N GLU A 37 -17.18 -6.47 12.83
CA GLU A 37 -17.33 -5.93 14.20
C GLU A 37 -16.28 -6.48 15.19
N HIS A 38 -15.63 -7.58 14.83
CA HIS A 38 -14.56 -8.24 15.57
C HIS A 38 -13.16 -7.75 15.17
N VAL A 39 -13.06 -6.85 14.19
CA VAL A 39 -11.80 -6.25 13.75
C VAL A 39 -11.70 -4.85 14.34
N VAL A 40 -10.55 -4.53 14.90
CA VAL A 40 -10.24 -3.19 15.44
C VAL A 40 -8.90 -2.71 14.89
N PRO A 41 -8.62 -1.40 14.85
CA PRO A 41 -7.29 -0.94 14.48
C PRO A 41 -6.26 -1.45 15.48
N PHE A 42 -5.14 -1.99 15.00
CA PHE A 42 -4.16 -2.69 15.82
C PHE A 42 -3.44 -1.72 16.74
N LYS A 43 -3.49 -1.95 18.05
CA LYS A 43 -2.80 -1.13 19.05
C LYS A 43 -1.43 -1.71 19.33
N HIS A 44 -0.41 -1.04 18.79
CA HIS A 44 0.99 -1.41 18.95
C HIS A 44 1.85 -0.17 19.19
N GLU A 45 2.87 -0.28 20.03
CA GLU A 45 3.76 0.84 20.39
C GLU A 45 4.52 1.41 19.18
N GLU A 46 4.92 0.53 18.26
CA GLU A 46 5.61 0.90 17.03
C GLU A 46 4.68 1.39 15.89
N MET A 47 3.37 1.55 16.11
CA MET A 47 2.44 1.90 15.03
C MET A 47 2.80 3.23 14.34
N ASP A 48 3.24 4.24 15.09
CA ASP A 48 3.70 5.50 14.51
C ASP A 48 5.00 5.33 13.71
N HIS A 49 5.91 4.50 14.21
CA HIS A 49 7.16 4.16 13.54
C HIS A 49 6.91 3.42 12.23
N TRP A 50 5.97 2.46 12.20
CA TRP A 50 5.62 1.71 10.99
C TRP A 50 4.93 2.54 9.92
N ARG A 51 4.26 3.64 10.30
CA ARG A 51 3.58 4.57 9.38
C ARG A 51 4.51 5.66 8.82
N ASP A 52 5.63 5.98 9.48
CA ASP A 52 6.61 6.98 9.01
C ASP A 52 7.62 6.38 8.02
N SER A 53 7.16 6.08 6.80
CA SER A 53 7.98 5.46 5.74
C SER A 53 9.24 6.25 5.33
N THR A 54 9.32 7.53 5.67
CA THR A 54 10.44 8.39 5.25
C THR A 54 11.68 8.26 6.13
N HIS A 55 11.49 7.90 7.40
CA HIS A 55 12.59 7.79 8.37
C HIS A 55 12.65 6.40 9.02
N HIS A 56 11.49 5.75 9.07
CA HIS A 56 11.20 4.52 9.78
C HIS A 56 10.29 3.66 8.90
N GLY A 57 9.61 2.67 9.46
CA GLY A 57 8.70 1.80 8.73
C GLY A 57 8.76 0.39 9.28
N LEU A 58 8.03 -0.52 8.64
CA LEU A 58 8.31 -1.94 8.74
C LEU A 58 9.71 -2.21 8.19
N SER A 59 10.49 -3.03 8.87
CA SER A 59 11.82 -3.40 8.38
C SER A 59 12.24 -4.78 8.84
N THR A 60 12.90 -5.50 7.95
CA THR A 60 13.51 -6.79 8.25
C THR A 60 14.77 -7.00 7.42
N ARG A 61 15.70 -7.81 7.92
CA ARG A 61 16.88 -8.22 7.16
C ARG A 61 16.49 -9.38 6.26
N PHE A 62 16.81 -9.29 4.98
CA PHE A 62 16.57 -10.40 4.06
C PHE A 62 17.58 -11.53 4.29
N LYS A 63 17.13 -12.61 4.93
CA LYS A 63 17.91 -13.82 5.21
C LYS A 63 19.28 -13.48 5.83
N SER A 64 20.36 -14.13 5.39
CA SER A 64 21.72 -13.87 5.84
C SER A 64 22.42 -12.72 5.11
N THR A 65 21.70 -11.94 4.30
CA THR A 65 22.30 -10.88 3.47
C THR A 65 22.46 -9.57 4.26
N ASN A 66 23.18 -8.60 3.68
CA ASN A 66 23.25 -7.24 4.21
C ASN A 66 22.09 -6.34 3.71
N ILE A 67 21.12 -6.88 2.99
CA ILE A 67 19.96 -6.15 2.48
C ILE A 67 18.90 -6.02 3.58
N ILE A 68 18.43 -4.80 3.78
CA ILE A 68 17.27 -4.49 4.62
C ILE A 68 16.09 -4.19 3.70
N LEU A 69 15.01 -4.94 3.88
CA LEU A 69 13.73 -4.69 3.24
C LEU A 69 12.92 -3.77 4.14
N HIS A 70 12.30 -2.77 3.53
CA HIS A 70 11.74 -1.64 4.25
C HIS A 70 10.55 -1.03 3.51
N GLY A 71 9.51 -0.66 4.25
CA GLY A 71 8.32 0.01 3.73
C GLY A 71 7.42 0.51 4.85
N GLY A 72 6.59 1.53 4.58
CA GLY A 72 5.65 2.04 5.58
C GLY A 72 4.21 1.78 5.19
N VAL A 73 3.43 1.34 6.17
CA VAL A 73 2.01 1.03 6.02
C VAL A 73 1.16 2.28 6.22
N ASP A 74 -0.06 2.28 5.67
CA ASP A 74 -1.06 3.27 6.07
C ASP A 74 -1.72 2.88 7.39
N ASP A 75 -2.11 1.61 7.53
CA ASP A 75 -2.68 1.08 8.76
C ASP A 75 -2.51 -0.45 8.86
N ILE A 76 -2.66 -0.96 10.08
CA ILE A 76 -2.75 -2.38 10.41
C ILE A 76 -3.96 -2.54 11.32
N TRP A 77 -4.82 -3.48 10.98
CA TRP A 77 -5.94 -3.88 11.83
C TRP A 77 -5.66 -5.22 12.52
N TRP A 78 -6.49 -5.55 13.50
CA TRP A 78 -6.37 -6.73 14.34
C TRP A 78 -7.70 -7.46 14.39
N ASP A 79 -7.69 -8.73 14.00
CA ASP A 79 -8.85 -9.61 14.18
C ASP A 79 -8.82 -10.21 15.58
N THR A 80 -9.75 -9.80 16.44
CA THR A 80 -9.83 -10.26 17.83
C THR A 80 -10.24 -11.73 17.99
N ARG A 81 -10.67 -12.41 16.92
CA ARG A 81 -11.05 -13.83 16.95
C ARG A 81 -9.90 -14.74 16.56
N THR A 82 -9.12 -14.33 15.56
CA THR A 82 -8.01 -15.13 15.03
C THR A 82 -6.66 -14.71 15.59
N GLU A 83 -6.58 -13.51 16.19
CA GLU A 83 -5.33 -12.89 16.64
C GLU A 83 -4.35 -12.66 15.47
N ASN A 84 -4.89 -12.43 14.27
CA ASN A 84 -4.11 -12.09 13.10
C ASN A 84 -4.08 -10.57 12.88
N VAL A 85 -2.94 -10.05 12.45
CA VAL A 85 -2.85 -8.69 11.90
C VAL A 85 -3.36 -8.67 10.45
N ILE A 86 -3.96 -7.56 10.05
CA ILE A 86 -4.54 -7.34 8.72
C ILE A 86 -3.91 -6.06 8.14
N VAL A 87 -3.23 -6.17 7.01
CA VAL A 87 -2.67 -5.01 6.31
C VAL A 87 -3.77 -4.20 5.65
N VAL A 88 -3.71 -2.87 5.81
CA VAL A 88 -4.60 -1.95 5.11
C VAL A 88 -3.84 -0.82 4.43
N ASP A 89 -4.22 -0.57 3.18
CA ASP A 89 -3.61 0.44 2.32
C ASP A 89 -4.68 1.46 1.87
N TYR A 90 -4.40 2.74 2.09
CA TYR A 90 -5.34 3.83 1.83
C TYR A 90 -5.10 4.38 0.43
N LYS A 91 -6.19 4.46 -0.35
CA LYS A 91 -6.11 4.92 -1.74
C LYS A 91 -7.21 5.93 -2.03
N SER A 92 -6.82 7.12 -2.44
CA SER A 92 -7.76 8.18 -2.84
C SER A 92 -7.65 8.46 -4.34
N GLN A 93 -8.78 8.64 -5.00
CA GLN A 93 -8.85 8.87 -6.44
C GLN A 93 -10.10 9.68 -6.82
N ALA A 94 -10.17 10.11 -8.08
CA ALA A 94 -11.36 10.69 -8.67
C ALA A 94 -11.59 10.00 -10.02
N ALA A 95 -12.26 8.85 -10.01
CA ALA A 95 -12.63 8.11 -11.22
C ALA A 95 -14.15 8.18 -11.45
N ASP A 96 -14.56 8.21 -12.72
CA ASP A 96 -15.99 8.30 -13.09
C ASP A 96 -16.76 7.02 -12.73
N LYS A 97 -16.09 5.86 -12.77
CA LYS A 97 -16.68 4.59 -12.38
C LYS A 97 -16.62 4.42 -10.87
N GLN A 98 -17.74 4.01 -10.28
CA GLN A 98 -17.78 3.62 -8.89
C GLN A 98 -16.82 2.45 -8.64
N VAL A 99 -16.05 2.54 -7.56
CA VAL A 99 -15.15 1.49 -7.12
C VAL A 99 -15.97 0.34 -6.55
N THR A 100 -15.63 -0.88 -6.95
CA THR A 100 -16.19 -2.12 -6.40
C THR A 100 -15.06 -3.10 -6.19
N THR A 101 -15.29 -4.08 -5.30
CA THR A 101 -14.33 -5.16 -5.04
C THR A 101 -13.91 -5.90 -6.32
N LYS A 102 -14.83 -6.01 -7.29
CA LYS A 102 -14.60 -6.70 -8.57
C LYS A 102 -13.80 -5.88 -9.58
N ASN A 103 -13.84 -4.55 -9.52
CA ASN A 103 -13.25 -3.70 -10.57
C ASN A 103 -11.97 -2.98 -10.14
N TYR A 104 -11.69 -2.91 -8.83
CA TYR A 104 -10.64 -2.03 -8.33
C TYR A 104 -9.25 -2.45 -8.81
N LEU A 105 -8.94 -3.76 -8.86
CA LEU A 105 -7.61 -4.27 -9.24
C LEU A 105 -7.53 -4.80 -10.68
N VAL A 106 -8.60 -4.73 -11.46
CA VAL A 106 -8.61 -5.17 -12.88
C VAL A 106 -7.62 -4.38 -13.76
N PRO A 107 -7.47 -3.05 -13.61
CA PRO A 107 -6.55 -2.32 -14.46
C PRO A 107 -5.07 -2.68 -14.19
N ILE A 108 -4.33 -3.01 -15.26
CA ILE A 108 -2.91 -3.42 -15.21
C ILE A 108 -2.02 -2.43 -14.43
N TYR A 109 -2.30 -1.13 -14.53
CA TYR A 109 -1.51 -0.09 -13.84
C TYR A 109 -1.63 -0.14 -12.31
N ARG A 110 -2.57 -0.92 -11.75
CA ARG A 110 -2.76 -1.09 -10.30
C ARG A 110 -2.03 -2.30 -9.74
N LYS A 111 -1.26 -3.00 -10.56
CA LYS A 111 -0.38 -4.09 -10.12
C LYS A 111 0.56 -3.63 -9.00
N GLY A 112 1.11 -2.42 -9.10
CA GLY A 112 1.96 -1.85 -8.05
C GLY A 112 1.26 -1.57 -6.72
N TYR A 113 -0.08 -1.50 -6.68
CA TYR A 113 -0.84 -1.39 -5.42
C TYR A 113 -0.97 -2.77 -4.75
N ALA A 114 -1.22 -3.82 -5.54
CA ALA A 114 -1.20 -5.18 -5.07
C ALA A 114 0.19 -5.56 -4.50
N GLU A 115 1.25 -5.23 -5.24
CA GLU A 115 2.64 -5.47 -4.81
C GLU A 115 2.99 -4.76 -3.49
N GLN A 116 2.43 -3.57 -3.22
CA GLN A 116 2.60 -2.88 -1.93
C GLN A 116 2.01 -3.69 -0.77
N ILE A 117 0.75 -4.12 -0.87
CA ILE A 117 0.12 -4.92 0.19
C ILE A 117 0.85 -6.25 0.38
N ASP A 118 1.16 -6.97 -0.71
CA ASP A 118 1.91 -8.22 -0.67
C ASP A 118 3.22 -8.04 0.11
N PHE A 119 3.93 -6.96 -0.17
CA PHE A 119 5.21 -6.65 0.46
C PHE A 119 5.08 -6.27 1.93
N TYR A 120 4.08 -5.47 2.32
CA TYR A 120 3.86 -5.14 3.73
C TYR A 120 3.43 -6.36 4.56
N ALA A 121 2.59 -7.23 4.00
CA ALA A 121 2.20 -8.48 4.63
C ALA A 121 3.43 -9.40 4.84
N TYR A 122 4.28 -9.52 3.82
CA TYR A 122 5.56 -10.24 3.93
C TYR A 122 6.47 -9.66 5.02
N LEU A 123 6.64 -8.34 5.09
CA LEU A 123 7.45 -7.71 6.13
C LEU A 123 6.91 -8.02 7.55
N LEU A 124 5.60 -7.99 7.75
CA LEU A 124 4.98 -8.33 9.03
C LEU A 124 5.19 -9.81 9.39
N GLN A 125 5.09 -10.72 8.42
CA GLN A 125 5.40 -12.14 8.62
C GLN A 125 6.86 -12.32 9.05
N GLU A 126 7.81 -11.68 8.36
CA GLU A 126 9.24 -11.75 8.70
C GLU A 126 9.55 -11.09 10.06
N MET A 127 8.70 -10.17 10.51
CA MET A 127 8.75 -9.58 11.85
C MET A 127 8.10 -10.47 12.93
N GLY A 128 7.54 -11.61 12.56
CA GLY A 128 7.01 -12.62 13.47
C GLY A 128 5.52 -12.49 13.80
N PHE A 129 4.76 -11.68 13.04
CA PHE A 129 3.31 -11.58 13.21
C PHE A 129 2.57 -12.64 12.39
N ASP A 130 1.48 -13.17 12.96
CA ASP A 130 0.50 -13.94 12.21
C ASP A 130 -0.36 -12.99 11.37
N VAL A 131 -0.26 -13.08 10.04
CA VAL A 131 -0.92 -12.17 9.10
C VAL A 131 -2.12 -12.87 8.47
N SER A 132 -3.28 -12.21 8.46
CA SER A 132 -4.50 -12.68 7.80
C SER A 132 -4.28 -12.88 6.29
N ASP A 133 -4.81 -13.96 5.71
CA ASP A 133 -4.76 -14.24 4.25
C ASP A 133 -5.41 -13.13 3.40
N VAL A 134 -6.26 -12.31 4.01
CA VAL A 134 -6.94 -11.19 3.36
C VAL A 134 -6.46 -9.89 3.97
N ALA A 135 -6.03 -8.98 3.09
CA ALA A 135 -5.74 -7.58 3.36
C ALA A 135 -6.81 -6.69 2.70
N TYR A 136 -6.77 -5.38 2.96
CA TYR A 136 -7.77 -4.47 2.42
C TYR A 136 -7.18 -3.21 1.78
N PHE A 137 -7.77 -2.81 0.65
CA PHE A 137 -7.68 -1.43 0.21
C PHE A 137 -8.88 -0.65 0.75
N LEU A 138 -8.63 0.45 1.45
CA LEU A 138 -9.67 1.43 1.74
C LEU A 138 -9.61 2.54 0.69
N VAL A 139 -10.59 2.51 -0.21
CA VAL A 139 -10.60 3.37 -1.39
C VAL A 139 -11.59 4.52 -1.22
N CYS A 140 -11.09 5.75 -1.19
CA CYS A 140 -11.88 6.98 -1.21
C CYS A 140 -11.97 7.52 -2.65
N ASN A 141 -13.13 7.35 -3.31
CA ASN A 141 -13.36 7.88 -4.65
C ASN A 141 -14.17 9.17 -4.61
N ALA A 142 -13.57 10.30 -5.00
CA ALA A 142 -14.24 11.58 -5.09
C ALA A 142 -15.32 11.55 -6.18
N ASP A 143 -16.50 12.09 -5.86
CA ASP A 143 -17.63 12.17 -6.77
C ASP A 143 -17.39 13.23 -7.85
N ARG A 144 -17.15 12.76 -9.07
CA ARG A 144 -17.00 13.59 -10.28
C ARG A 144 -18.32 14.00 -10.91
N GLN A 145 -19.42 13.38 -10.48
CA GLN A 145 -20.77 13.66 -10.97
C GLN A 145 -21.52 14.64 -10.06
N ALA A 146 -20.86 15.15 -9.02
CA ALA A 146 -21.40 16.18 -8.16
C ALA A 146 -21.85 17.41 -9.00
N PRO A 147 -23.05 17.98 -8.74
CA PRO A 147 -23.56 19.12 -9.53
C PRO A 147 -22.67 20.37 -9.53
N GLY A 148 -21.77 20.50 -8.55
CA GLY A 148 -20.82 21.60 -8.43
C GLY A 148 -19.91 21.43 -7.21
N PHE A 149 -18.84 22.23 -7.14
CA PHE A 149 -17.84 22.10 -6.09
C PHE A 149 -18.34 22.56 -4.71
N ASN A 150 -19.02 23.71 -4.62
CA ASN A 150 -19.63 24.21 -3.37
C ASN A 150 -18.71 24.17 -2.12
N GLY A 151 -17.39 24.32 -2.31
CA GLY A 151 -16.40 24.26 -1.23
C GLY A 151 -16.19 22.87 -0.62
N LYS A 152 -16.67 21.80 -1.28
CA LYS A 152 -16.66 20.43 -0.75
C LYS A 152 -16.37 19.40 -1.85
N LEU A 153 -15.49 18.46 -1.54
CA LEU A 153 -15.42 17.18 -2.25
C LEU A 153 -16.20 16.15 -1.45
N THR A 154 -17.07 15.40 -2.12
CA THR A 154 -17.77 14.25 -1.53
C THR A 154 -17.07 12.99 -1.99
N PHE A 155 -16.86 12.04 -1.07
CA PHE A 155 -16.20 10.78 -1.36
C PHE A 155 -17.16 9.62 -1.14
N HIS A 156 -17.02 8.60 -1.98
CA HIS A 156 -17.52 7.26 -1.71
C HIS A 156 -16.36 6.41 -1.21
N GLU A 157 -16.54 5.81 -0.04
CA GLU A 157 -15.57 4.89 0.56
C GLU A 157 -15.93 3.46 0.16
N THR A 158 -14.94 2.67 -0.22
CA THR A 158 -15.13 1.25 -0.56
C THR A 158 -14.02 0.44 0.06
N LEU A 159 -14.40 -0.56 0.84
CA LEU A 159 -13.46 -1.52 1.40
C LEU A 159 -13.31 -2.69 0.41
N VAL A 160 -12.12 -2.86 -0.14
CA VAL A 160 -11.83 -3.90 -1.14
C VAL A 160 -10.97 -4.98 -0.51
N PRO A 161 -11.51 -6.20 -0.28
CA PRO A 161 -10.72 -7.32 0.18
C PRO A 161 -9.76 -7.77 -0.93
N TYR A 162 -8.55 -8.11 -0.54
CA TYR A 162 -7.51 -8.56 -1.44
C TYR A 162 -6.77 -9.77 -0.80
N PRO A 163 -6.86 -10.96 -1.42
CA PRO A 163 -6.03 -12.09 -1.03
C PRO A 163 -4.61 -11.84 -1.54
N TRP A 164 -3.70 -11.54 -0.62
CA TRP A 164 -2.32 -11.18 -0.95
C TRP A 164 -1.45 -12.43 -1.09
N SER A 165 -0.29 -12.29 -1.73
CA SER A 165 0.69 -13.38 -1.88
C SER A 165 2.11 -12.86 -1.88
N SER A 166 2.98 -13.47 -1.08
CA SER A 166 4.41 -13.15 -1.00
C SER A 166 5.30 -14.07 -1.84
N ASP A 167 4.73 -15.04 -2.56
CA ASP A 167 5.48 -16.08 -3.31
C ASP A 167 6.48 -15.51 -4.32
N TRP A 168 6.22 -14.30 -4.82
CA TRP A 168 7.05 -13.63 -5.82
C TRP A 168 8.18 -12.80 -5.19
N ILE A 169 8.11 -12.47 -3.90
CA ILE A 169 8.98 -11.47 -3.26
C ILE A 169 10.41 -12.01 -3.11
N GLU A 170 10.60 -13.16 -2.47
CA GLU A 170 11.96 -13.67 -2.28
C GLU A 170 12.69 -13.93 -3.61
N PRO A 171 12.08 -14.57 -4.63
CA PRO A 171 12.72 -14.74 -5.93
C PRO A 171 13.10 -13.40 -6.57
N ALA A 172 12.24 -12.38 -6.44
CA ALA A 172 12.52 -11.04 -6.96
C ALA A 172 13.67 -10.34 -6.22
N VAL A 173 13.71 -10.43 -4.89
CA VAL A 173 14.80 -9.87 -4.08
C VAL A 173 16.12 -10.57 -4.39
N GLU A 174 16.12 -11.89 -4.55
CA GLU A 174 17.31 -12.65 -4.96
C GLU A 174 17.79 -12.26 -6.35
N GLU A 175 16.87 -12.03 -7.31
CA GLU A 175 17.20 -11.52 -8.64
C GLU A 175 17.82 -10.12 -8.56
N MET A 176 17.24 -9.22 -7.75
CA MET A 176 17.80 -7.89 -7.51
C MET A 176 19.22 -7.97 -6.96
N ILE A 177 19.48 -8.85 -5.98
CA ILE A 177 20.82 -9.04 -5.41
C ILE A 177 21.80 -9.57 -6.47
N ARG A 178 21.39 -10.53 -7.32
CA ARG A 178 22.22 -11.01 -8.43
C ARG A 178 22.57 -9.88 -9.40
N THR A 179 21.58 -9.06 -9.77
CA THR A 179 21.79 -7.92 -10.67
C THR A 179 22.71 -6.86 -10.05
N LEU A 180 22.55 -6.54 -8.76
CA LEU A 180 23.39 -5.57 -8.04
C LEU A 180 24.87 -5.99 -7.97
N ASN A 181 25.13 -7.29 -7.86
CA ASN A 181 26.50 -7.83 -7.78
C ASN A 181 27.10 -8.23 -9.14
N SER A 182 26.34 -8.06 -10.23
CA SER A 182 26.80 -8.40 -11.57
C SER A 182 27.83 -7.41 -12.09
N THR A 183 28.86 -7.90 -12.78
CA THR A 183 29.78 -7.07 -13.58
C THR A 183 29.25 -6.78 -14.98
N GLN A 184 28.17 -7.45 -15.40
CA GLN A 184 27.49 -7.21 -16.66
C GLN A 184 26.32 -6.24 -16.45
N VAL A 185 26.27 -5.21 -17.29
CA VAL A 185 25.16 -4.26 -17.32
C VAL A 185 23.89 -4.99 -17.76
N PRO A 186 22.77 -4.88 -17.04
CA PRO A 186 21.52 -5.54 -17.42
C PRO A 186 20.97 -4.96 -18.73
N ASP A 187 20.23 -5.79 -19.47
CA ASP A 187 19.60 -5.37 -20.71
C ASP A 187 18.65 -4.19 -20.50
N SER A 188 18.65 -3.25 -21.45
CA SER A 188 17.75 -2.11 -21.38
C SER A 188 16.30 -2.55 -21.55
N ASN A 189 15.42 -2.10 -20.65
CA ASN A 189 13.99 -2.30 -20.82
C ASN A 189 13.42 -1.24 -21.79
N ARG A 190 12.47 -1.61 -22.64
CA ARG A 190 11.78 -0.67 -23.54
C ARG A 190 11.03 0.42 -22.78
N SER A 191 10.54 0.11 -21.58
CA SER A 191 9.82 1.02 -20.69
C SER A 191 10.74 1.82 -19.75
N CYS A 192 12.07 1.63 -19.84
CA CYS A 192 13.02 2.38 -19.02
C CYS A 192 13.18 3.81 -19.57
N GLU A 193 12.61 4.80 -18.89
CA GLU A 193 12.70 6.22 -19.27
C GLU A 193 14.16 6.71 -19.32
N ASN A 194 14.98 6.33 -18.34
CA ASN A 194 16.42 6.66 -18.34
C ASN A 194 17.14 6.06 -19.54
N CYS A 195 16.78 4.85 -19.96
CA CYS A 195 17.34 4.18 -21.11
C CYS A 195 16.86 4.84 -22.41
N ALA A 196 15.60 5.28 -22.46
CA ALA A 196 15.06 6.05 -23.58
C ALA A 196 15.79 7.40 -23.72
N TYR A 197 16.00 8.10 -22.61
CA TYR A 197 16.78 9.33 -22.58
C TYR A 197 18.24 9.12 -23.00
N ALA A 198 18.89 8.06 -22.49
CA ALA A 198 20.27 7.71 -22.86
C ALA A 198 20.40 7.39 -24.36
N ARG A 199 19.46 6.64 -24.94
CA ARG A 199 19.39 6.37 -26.39
C ARG A 199 19.26 7.66 -27.19
N GLN A 200 18.27 8.49 -26.86
CA GLN A 200 18.03 9.76 -27.56
C GLN A 200 19.25 10.70 -27.51
N ARG A 201 19.96 10.74 -26.38
CA ARG A 201 21.18 11.55 -26.24
C ARG A 201 22.34 11.00 -27.07
N GLY A 202 22.44 9.68 -27.22
CA GLY A 202 23.42 9.01 -28.10
C GLY A 202 23.15 9.22 -29.59
N ASP A 203 21.89 9.36 -29.98
CA ASP A 203 21.46 9.58 -31.38
C ASP A 203 21.57 11.06 -31.81
N SER A 204 21.86 11.98 -30.89
CA SER A 204 21.90 13.45 -31.14
C SER A 204 23.27 13.97 -31.60
N THR A 205 24.22 13.07 -31.90
CA THR A 205 25.52 13.42 -32.51
C THR A 205 25.54 12.97 -33.96
N ASP A 206 24.99 13.81 -34.84
CA ASP A 206 25.30 13.92 -36.27
C ASP A 206 25.05 15.37 -36.73
#